data_AF-A0A832MQ70-F1
#
_entry.id   AF-A0A832MQ70-F1
#
_cell.length_a   1.000
_cell.length_b   1.000
_cell.length_c   1.000
_cell.angle_alpha   90.00
_cell.angle_beta   90.00
_cell.angle_gamma   90.00
#
_symmetry.space_group_name_H-M   'P 1'
#
loop_
_entity.id
_entity.type
_entity.pdbx_description
1 polymer ?
#
loop_
_entity_poly.entity_id
_entity_poly.type
_entity_poly.pdbx_seq_one_letter_code
_entity_poly.pdbx_strand_id
1 'polypeptide(L)'
;MPFLALPHRSKMTSSVWYPKKRLGQSFLCDPNVVRKIVAAAQLKPDEVVVEIGPGRGAITMEVAKLVRSLIAVEVDSHLAGLLRENFPPGKQVEILEGDFLKFDLSTAANRHGVDKVKVLGNIPYSISGPILFHLLSNRNKITQAILMMQKEVAERITATPGTKAYGIPSVLLSTYACVKKLFHVPASCFYPRPQVMSTVLRIEFLHQPVEPISDETFFCSFVRAAFSHRRKTLLNNLLSHYGSSVQVWELEGMLSRLGFDLRIRAEDLTPRDFIQLSNTIALFR
;
A
#
# COMPACT_ATOMS: atom_id res chain seq x y z
N MET A 1 -1.27 -25.84 -17.51
CA MET A 1 -1.88 -24.92 -18.50
C MET A 1 -0.90 -23.80 -18.75
N PRO A 2 -0.56 -23.50 -20.01
CA PRO A 2 0.53 -22.58 -20.30
C PRO A 2 0.12 -21.18 -19.86
N PHE A 3 1.12 -20.36 -19.50
CA PHE A 3 0.99 -18.92 -19.50
C PHE A 3 0.07 -18.46 -20.63
N LEU A 4 -0.71 -17.40 -20.44
CA LEU A 4 -1.09 -16.55 -21.56
C LEU A 4 0.24 -16.11 -22.21
N ALA A 5 0.72 -16.91 -23.15
CA ALA A 5 2.04 -16.77 -23.73
C ALA A 5 2.07 -15.40 -24.40
N LEU A 6 3.21 -14.71 -24.33
CA LEU A 6 3.44 -13.63 -25.28
C LEU A 6 3.41 -14.28 -26.67
N PRO A 7 2.59 -13.80 -27.62
CA PRO A 7 2.53 -14.42 -28.92
C PRO A 7 3.92 -14.39 -29.56
N HIS A 8 4.42 -15.58 -29.91
CA HIS A 8 5.47 -15.68 -30.92
C HIS A 8 4.88 -15.15 -32.23
N ARG A 9 5.66 -14.37 -32.98
CA ARG A 9 5.25 -13.58 -34.17
C ARG A 9 4.54 -14.36 -35.30
N SER A 10 4.33 -15.68 -35.19
CA SER A 10 3.95 -16.55 -36.30
C SER A 10 2.55 -17.18 -36.24
N LYS A 11 1.68 -16.88 -35.27
CA LYS A 11 0.26 -17.31 -35.33
C LYS A 11 -0.70 -16.22 -34.84
N MET A 12 -1.19 -15.42 -35.78
CA MET A 12 -2.25 -14.40 -35.59
C MET A 12 -3.62 -15.00 -35.85
N THR A 13 -4.39 -15.33 -34.80
CA THR A 13 -5.87 -15.38 -34.82
C THR A 13 -6.42 -15.29 -33.39
N SER A 14 -6.42 -14.07 -32.82
CA SER A 14 -7.37 -13.52 -31.83
C SER A 14 -6.78 -12.19 -31.32
N SER A 15 -7.54 -11.10 -31.40
CA SER A 15 -7.21 -9.69 -31.06
C SER A 15 -5.89 -9.45 -30.30
N VAL A 16 -4.96 -8.74 -30.96
CA VAL A 16 -3.70 -8.32 -30.32
C VAL A 16 -4.01 -7.28 -29.23
N TRP A 17 -3.90 -7.70 -27.97
CA TRP A 17 -4.08 -6.82 -26.81
C TRP A 17 -2.73 -6.26 -26.36
N TYR A 18 -2.69 -4.93 -26.14
CA TYR A 18 -1.47 -4.21 -25.73
C TYR A 18 -1.62 -3.64 -24.32
N PRO A 19 -0.55 -3.69 -23.50
CA PRO A 19 -0.52 -3.03 -22.19
C PRO A 19 -0.86 -1.54 -22.28
N LYS A 20 -1.84 -1.10 -21.48
CA LYS A 20 -2.28 0.29 -21.41
C LYS A 20 -1.35 1.09 -20.51
N LYS A 21 -0.48 1.91 -21.12
CA LYS A 21 0.44 2.81 -20.40
C LYS A 21 -0.27 3.69 -19.36
N ARG A 22 -1.47 4.20 -19.67
CA ARG A 22 -2.28 5.04 -18.76
C ARG A 22 -2.65 4.33 -17.46
N LEU A 23 -2.76 3.00 -17.47
CA LEU A 23 -3.08 2.19 -16.29
C LEU A 23 -1.83 1.70 -15.55
N GLY A 24 -0.62 2.08 -15.99
CA GLY A 24 0.64 1.65 -15.36
C GLY A 24 0.87 0.14 -15.43
N GLN A 25 0.29 -0.55 -16.42
CA GLN A 25 0.36 -2.00 -16.52
C GLN A 25 1.79 -2.50 -16.78
N SER A 26 2.30 -3.28 -15.84
CA SER A 26 3.52 -4.07 -15.96
C SER A 26 3.27 -5.44 -15.35
N PHE A 27 3.15 -6.45 -16.20
CA PHE A 27 2.73 -7.79 -15.79
C PHE A 27 3.91 -8.60 -15.30
N LEU A 28 3.78 -9.20 -14.13
CA LEU A 28 4.74 -10.16 -13.62
C LEU A 28 4.70 -11.42 -14.50
N CYS A 29 5.83 -11.80 -15.07
CA CYS A 29 5.96 -12.94 -15.99
C CYS A 29 6.86 -14.05 -15.46
N ASP A 30 7.56 -13.84 -14.34
CA ASP A 30 8.45 -14.84 -13.75
C ASP A 30 7.70 -15.77 -12.76
N PRO A 31 7.56 -17.08 -13.05
CA PRO A 31 6.84 -18.00 -12.18
C PRO A 31 7.50 -18.19 -10.81
N ASN A 32 8.82 -18.08 -10.70
CA ASN A 32 9.53 -18.25 -9.45
C ASN A 32 9.27 -17.06 -8.52
N VAL A 33 9.21 -15.84 -9.07
CA VAL A 33 8.81 -14.65 -8.30
C VAL A 33 7.36 -14.78 -7.82
N VAL A 34 6.44 -15.22 -8.67
CA VAL A 34 5.04 -15.49 -8.28
C VAL A 34 4.98 -16.46 -7.10
N ARG A 35 5.66 -17.61 -7.19
CA ARG A 35 5.71 -18.60 -6.09
C ARG A 35 6.27 -18.01 -4.80
N LYS A 36 7.33 -17.19 -4.87
CA LYS A 36 7.90 -16.51 -3.70
C LYS A 36 6.92 -15.53 -3.05
N ILE A 37 6.16 -14.76 -3.86
CA ILE A 37 5.13 -13.84 -3.35
C ILE A 37 4.03 -14.63 -2.63
N VAL A 38 3.52 -15.69 -3.25
CA VAL A 38 2.44 -16.52 -2.70
C VAL A 38 2.89 -17.25 -1.43
N ALA A 39 4.10 -17.81 -1.42
CA ALA A 39 4.68 -18.43 -0.23
C ALA A 39 4.83 -17.41 0.92
N ALA A 40 5.27 -16.18 0.61
CA ALA A 40 5.40 -15.13 1.59
C ALA A 40 4.06 -14.63 2.15
N ALA A 41 2.94 -14.86 1.46
CA ALA A 41 1.61 -14.53 1.97
C ALA A 41 1.12 -15.50 3.07
N GLN A 42 1.76 -16.66 3.22
CA GLN A 42 1.44 -17.66 4.24
C GLN A 42 -0.07 -17.94 4.30
N LEU A 43 -0.66 -18.18 3.12
CA LEU A 43 -2.10 -18.33 2.95
C LEU A 43 -2.59 -19.64 3.57
N LYS A 44 -3.79 -19.59 4.16
CA LYS A 44 -4.46 -20.77 4.71
C LYS A 44 -5.75 -21.09 3.93
N PRO A 45 -6.19 -22.37 3.89
CA PRO A 45 -7.36 -22.80 3.13
C PRO A 45 -8.68 -22.12 3.51
N ASP A 46 -8.82 -21.59 4.72
CA ASP A 46 -10.03 -20.95 5.24
C ASP A 46 -10.08 -19.42 4.97
N GLU A 47 -8.99 -18.84 4.49
CA GLU A 47 -8.87 -17.39 4.34
C GLU A 47 -9.61 -16.83 3.13
N VAL A 48 -9.97 -15.54 3.22
CA VAL A 48 -10.47 -14.73 2.10
C VAL A 48 -9.38 -13.76 1.69
N VAL A 49 -9.03 -13.78 0.41
CA VAL A 49 -7.99 -12.93 -0.17
C VAL A 49 -8.60 -11.93 -1.13
N VAL A 50 -8.14 -10.69 -1.05
CA VAL A 50 -8.40 -9.66 -2.04
C VAL A 50 -7.13 -9.39 -2.84
N GLU A 51 -7.20 -9.51 -4.16
CA GLU A 51 -6.10 -9.17 -5.06
C GLU A 51 -6.34 -7.84 -5.76
N ILE A 52 -5.36 -6.94 -5.68
CA ILE A 52 -5.34 -5.65 -6.34
C ILE A 52 -4.73 -5.80 -7.73
N GLY A 53 -5.49 -5.53 -8.79
CA GLY A 53 -4.98 -5.50 -10.16
C GLY A 53 -4.37 -6.83 -10.58
N PRO A 54 -5.17 -7.92 -10.69
CA PRO A 54 -4.68 -9.24 -11.06
C PRO A 54 -4.01 -9.27 -12.45
N GLY A 55 -4.33 -8.32 -13.33
CA GLY A 55 -3.76 -8.22 -14.65
C GLY A 55 -4.03 -9.49 -15.47
N ARG A 56 -2.97 -10.24 -15.79
CA ARG A 56 -3.07 -11.50 -16.54
C ARG A 56 -3.29 -12.73 -15.64
N GLY A 57 -3.47 -12.53 -14.34
CA GLY A 57 -3.80 -13.60 -13.39
C GLY A 57 -2.60 -14.36 -12.83
N ALA A 58 -1.38 -13.84 -12.95
CA ALA A 58 -0.17 -14.56 -12.57
C ALA A 58 -0.18 -14.97 -11.08
N ILE A 59 -0.55 -14.05 -10.19
CA ILE A 59 -0.70 -14.33 -8.76
C ILE A 59 -2.07 -14.99 -8.49
N THR A 60 -3.14 -14.48 -9.12
CA THR A 60 -4.52 -14.98 -9.01
C THR A 60 -4.62 -16.49 -9.12
N MET A 61 -3.99 -17.07 -10.15
CA MET A 61 -4.05 -18.51 -10.43
C MET A 61 -3.43 -19.36 -9.33
N GLU A 62 -2.33 -18.91 -8.73
CA GLU A 62 -1.67 -19.64 -7.65
C GLU A 62 -2.42 -19.47 -6.31
N VAL A 63 -2.96 -18.27 -6.05
CA VAL A 63 -3.74 -17.99 -4.85
C VAL A 63 -5.06 -18.77 -4.83
N ALA A 64 -5.79 -18.82 -5.95
CA ALA A 64 -7.07 -19.52 -6.08
C ALA A 64 -7.00 -21.03 -5.76
N LYS A 65 -5.81 -21.63 -5.80
CA LYS A 65 -5.59 -23.02 -5.42
C LYS A 65 -5.55 -23.22 -3.91
N LEU A 66 -5.22 -22.18 -3.15
CA LEU A 66 -4.80 -22.27 -1.75
C LEU A 66 -5.83 -21.78 -0.74
N VAL A 67 -6.83 -20.98 -1.15
CA VAL A 67 -7.71 -20.26 -0.23
C VAL A 67 -9.18 -20.58 -0.48
N ARG A 68 -10.02 -20.27 0.52
CA ARG A 68 -11.47 -20.47 0.47
C ARG A 68 -12.10 -19.62 -0.61
N SER A 69 -11.74 -18.33 -0.63
CA SER A 69 -12.27 -17.36 -1.58
C SER A 69 -11.22 -16.34 -1.99
N LEU A 70 -11.21 -15.98 -3.27
CA LEU A 70 -10.36 -14.95 -3.85
C LEU A 70 -11.25 -13.92 -4.56
N ILE A 71 -11.09 -12.65 -4.20
CA ILE A 71 -11.75 -11.52 -4.85
C ILE A 71 -10.67 -10.72 -5.58
N ALA A 72 -10.69 -10.67 -6.89
CA ALA A 72 -9.72 -9.92 -7.67
C ALA A 72 -10.38 -8.68 -8.28
N VAL A 73 -9.84 -7.49 -7.99
CA VAL A 73 -10.38 -6.20 -8.46
C VAL A 73 -9.49 -5.69 -9.58
N GLU A 74 -10.02 -5.67 -10.80
CA GLU A 74 -9.32 -5.27 -12.02
C GLU A 74 -9.99 -4.06 -12.66
N VAL A 75 -9.21 -3.01 -12.94
CA VAL A 75 -9.72 -1.77 -13.55
C VAL A 75 -9.84 -1.90 -15.08
N ASP A 76 -9.08 -2.81 -15.69
CA ASP A 76 -9.17 -3.10 -17.12
C ASP A 76 -10.26 -4.15 -17.41
N SER A 77 -11.41 -3.67 -17.88
CA SER A 77 -12.58 -4.49 -18.24
C SER A 77 -12.24 -5.67 -19.17
N HIS A 78 -11.29 -5.50 -20.09
CA HIS A 78 -10.88 -6.58 -20.99
C HIS A 78 -10.14 -7.70 -20.24
N LEU A 79 -9.21 -7.33 -19.35
CA LEU A 79 -8.49 -8.31 -18.53
C LEU A 79 -9.43 -8.99 -17.54
N ALA A 80 -10.35 -8.23 -16.94
CA ALA A 80 -11.39 -8.78 -16.07
C ALA A 80 -12.25 -9.83 -16.82
N GLY A 81 -12.66 -9.53 -18.06
CA GLY A 81 -13.37 -10.48 -18.93
C GLY A 81 -12.58 -11.76 -19.18
N LEU A 82 -11.32 -11.63 -19.62
CA LEU A 82 -10.44 -12.77 -19.84
C LEU A 82 -10.24 -13.62 -18.57
N LEU A 83 -10.06 -12.99 -17.41
CA LEU A 83 -9.88 -13.73 -16.17
C LEU A 83 -11.10 -14.59 -15.80
N ARG A 84 -12.32 -14.09 -16.04
CA ARG A 84 -13.56 -14.84 -15.78
C ARG A 84 -13.65 -16.13 -16.59
N GLU A 85 -13.11 -16.14 -17.80
CA GLU A 85 -13.12 -17.32 -18.68
C GLU A 85 -12.12 -18.42 -18.24
N ASN A 86 -11.13 -18.07 -17.42
CA ASN A 86 -9.99 -18.96 -17.13
C ASN A 86 -10.13 -19.78 -15.83
N PHE A 87 -11.19 -19.59 -15.05
CA PHE A 87 -11.40 -20.35 -13.81
C PHE A 87 -12.44 -21.44 -13.99
N PRO A 88 -12.13 -22.72 -13.64
CA PRO A 88 -13.11 -23.78 -13.71
C PRO A 88 -14.26 -23.53 -12.73
N PRO A 89 -15.49 -23.95 -13.06
CA PRO A 89 -16.62 -23.90 -12.15
C PRO A 89 -16.29 -24.58 -10.80
N GLY A 90 -16.73 -23.99 -9.69
CA GLY A 90 -16.57 -24.56 -8.34
C GLY A 90 -15.42 -23.99 -7.50
N LYS A 91 -14.59 -23.10 -8.05
CA LYS A 91 -13.70 -22.24 -7.26
C LYS A 91 -14.42 -20.94 -6.89
N GLN A 92 -14.33 -20.49 -5.64
CA GLN A 92 -14.86 -19.19 -5.22
C GLN A 92 -13.88 -18.08 -5.62
N VAL A 93 -13.77 -17.82 -6.93
CA VAL A 93 -12.99 -16.70 -7.47
C VAL A 93 -13.98 -15.68 -8.03
N GLU A 94 -14.02 -14.50 -7.42
CA GLU A 94 -14.84 -13.37 -7.86
C GLU A 94 -13.93 -12.38 -8.60
N ILE A 95 -14.16 -12.18 -9.89
CA ILE A 95 -13.44 -11.17 -10.68
C ILE A 95 -14.33 -9.93 -10.83
N LEU A 96 -13.97 -8.88 -10.11
CA LEU A 96 -14.68 -7.60 -10.11
C LEU A 96 -14.01 -6.61 -11.05
N GLU A 97 -14.80 -6.03 -11.94
CA GLU A 97 -14.37 -4.88 -12.72
C GLU A 97 -14.54 -3.62 -11.87
N GLY A 98 -13.46 -2.91 -11.58
CA GLY A 98 -13.54 -1.72 -10.76
C GLY A 98 -12.18 -1.13 -10.35
N ASP A 99 -12.26 0.09 -9.81
CA ASP A 99 -11.12 0.77 -9.21
C ASP A 99 -10.97 0.31 -7.75
N PHE A 100 -9.82 -0.26 -7.41
CA PHE A 100 -9.52 -0.70 -6.05
C PHE A 100 -9.60 0.45 -5.02
N LEU A 101 -9.31 1.69 -5.41
CA LEU A 101 -9.42 2.85 -4.51
C LEU A 101 -10.86 3.18 -4.12
N LYS A 102 -11.85 2.60 -4.82
CA LYS A 102 -13.28 2.70 -4.51
C LYS A 102 -13.84 1.40 -3.94
N PHE A 103 -13.03 0.35 -3.85
CA PHE A 103 -13.46 -0.95 -3.39
C PHE A 103 -13.60 -0.96 -1.87
N ASP A 104 -14.77 -1.41 -1.40
CA ASP A 104 -15.09 -1.51 0.02
C ASP A 104 -14.69 -2.88 0.59
N LEU A 105 -13.57 -2.90 1.32
CA LEU A 105 -13.04 -4.07 2.00
C LEU A 105 -13.95 -4.56 3.13
N SER A 106 -14.73 -3.68 3.76
CA SER A 106 -15.67 -4.04 4.82
C SER A 106 -16.82 -4.88 4.25
N THR A 107 -17.43 -4.38 3.17
CA THR A 107 -18.49 -5.11 2.47
C THR A 107 -17.98 -6.45 1.95
N ALA A 108 -16.78 -6.49 1.38
CA ALA A 108 -16.15 -7.73 0.93
C ALA A 108 -15.97 -8.74 2.07
N ALA A 109 -15.41 -8.33 3.20
CA ALA A 109 -15.20 -9.19 4.36
C ALA A 109 -16.55 -9.76 4.88
N ASN A 110 -17.55 -8.88 5.05
CA ASN A 110 -18.87 -9.25 5.56
C ASN A 110 -19.60 -10.25 4.63
N ARG A 111 -19.56 -10.05 3.31
CA ARG A 111 -20.20 -10.98 2.33
C ARG A 111 -19.63 -12.39 2.41
N HIS A 112 -18.36 -12.52 2.76
CA HIS A 112 -17.71 -13.83 2.94
C HIS A 112 -17.73 -14.30 4.39
N GLY A 113 -18.41 -13.61 5.31
CA GLY A 113 -18.53 -14.02 6.71
C GLY A 113 -17.19 -14.04 7.45
N VAL A 114 -16.30 -13.09 7.15
CA VAL A 114 -15.03 -12.89 7.88
C VAL A 114 -14.91 -11.46 8.37
N ASP A 115 -14.23 -11.26 9.49
CA ASP A 115 -13.98 -9.90 10.01
C ASP A 115 -12.91 -9.15 9.21
N LYS A 116 -11.93 -9.89 8.70
CA LYS A 116 -10.75 -9.36 8.01
C LYS A 116 -10.34 -10.24 6.83
N VAL A 117 -9.74 -9.62 5.83
CA VAL A 117 -9.18 -10.27 4.64
C VAL A 117 -7.65 -10.15 4.62
N LYS A 118 -6.99 -10.95 3.79
CA LYS A 118 -5.61 -10.68 3.34
C LYS A 118 -5.63 -9.95 2.00
N VAL A 119 -4.65 -9.07 1.78
CA VAL A 119 -4.54 -8.30 0.53
C VAL A 119 -3.26 -8.67 -0.20
N LEU A 120 -3.35 -8.99 -1.49
CA LEU A 120 -2.20 -9.25 -2.34
C LEU A 120 -2.22 -8.30 -3.54
N GLY A 121 -1.06 -7.94 -4.10
CA GLY A 121 -1.06 -7.19 -5.35
C GLY A 121 0.31 -6.82 -5.89
N ASN A 122 0.45 -6.91 -7.22
CA ASN A 122 1.48 -6.19 -7.96
C ASN A 122 0.91 -4.83 -8.35
N ILE A 123 1.09 -3.84 -7.49
CA ILE A 123 0.34 -2.59 -7.60
C ILE A 123 0.93 -1.68 -8.68
N PRO A 124 0.09 -0.95 -9.45
CA PRO A 124 0.59 0.00 -10.43
C PRO A 124 1.37 1.13 -9.75
N TYR A 125 2.47 1.53 -10.38
CA TYR A 125 3.43 2.45 -9.77
C TYR A 125 2.86 3.86 -9.53
N SER A 126 2.01 4.33 -10.44
CA SER A 126 1.38 5.66 -10.39
C SER A 126 0.42 5.83 -9.21
N ILE A 127 -0.14 4.75 -8.67
CA ILE A 127 -1.16 4.77 -7.62
C ILE A 127 -0.73 4.03 -6.34
N SER A 128 0.55 3.70 -6.20
CA SER A 128 1.06 2.99 -5.02
C SER A 128 0.79 3.75 -3.72
N GLY A 129 0.99 5.07 -3.71
CA GLY A 129 0.68 5.94 -2.56
C GLY A 129 -0.81 5.93 -2.20
N PRO A 130 -1.73 6.28 -3.11
CA PRO A 130 -3.17 6.17 -2.90
C PRO A 130 -3.62 4.80 -2.39
N ILE A 131 -3.09 3.69 -2.94
CA ILE A 131 -3.41 2.33 -2.47
C ILE A 131 -3.01 2.16 -1.02
N LEU A 132 -1.80 2.57 -0.62
CA LEU A 132 -1.34 2.44 0.75
C LEU A 132 -2.22 3.23 1.73
N PHE A 133 -2.66 4.43 1.36
CA PHE A 133 -3.60 5.19 2.18
C PHE A 133 -4.98 4.54 2.24
N HIS A 134 -5.49 3.99 1.14
CA HIS A 134 -6.75 3.26 1.14
C HIS A 134 -6.70 2.03 2.07
N LEU A 135 -5.61 1.26 2.02
CA LEU A 135 -5.40 0.13 2.91
C LEU A 135 -5.28 0.58 4.38
N LEU A 136 -4.60 1.71 4.63
CA LEU A 136 -4.45 2.26 5.98
C LEU A 136 -5.80 2.69 6.58
N SER A 137 -6.66 3.33 5.78
CA SER A 137 -8.01 3.70 6.19
C SER A 137 -8.92 2.49 6.45
N ASN A 138 -8.63 1.35 5.81
CA ASN A 138 -9.36 0.10 5.95
C ASN A 138 -8.59 -0.96 6.79
N ARG A 139 -7.57 -0.55 7.54
CA ARG A 139 -6.65 -1.46 8.25
C ARG A 139 -7.34 -2.40 9.23
N ASN A 140 -8.47 -1.97 9.80
CA ASN A 140 -9.30 -2.79 10.69
C ASN A 140 -9.97 -3.98 9.99
N LYS A 141 -10.02 -3.99 8.66
CA LYS A 141 -10.52 -5.08 7.82
C LYS A 141 -9.42 -5.91 7.16
N ILE A 142 -8.15 -5.65 7.48
CA ILE A 142 -7.01 -6.33 6.87
C ILE A 142 -6.18 -7.00 7.96
N THR A 143 -5.85 -8.28 7.77
CA THR A 143 -4.87 -8.97 8.64
C THR A 143 -3.45 -8.65 8.18
N GLN A 144 -3.19 -8.84 6.89
CA GLN A 144 -1.89 -8.67 6.27
C GLN A 144 -2.05 -8.26 4.81
N ALA A 145 -1.11 -7.44 4.32
CA ALA A 145 -0.95 -7.19 2.89
C ALA A 145 0.44 -7.65 2.39
N ILE A 146 0.48 -8.31 1.23
CA ILE A 146 1.71 -8.57 0.47
C ILE A 146 1.64 -7.76 -0.82
N LEU A 147 2.42 -6.69 -0.88
CA LEU A 147 2.39 -5.75 -2.00
C LEU A 147 3.75 -5.68 -2.68
N MET A 148 3.74 -5.73 -4.01
CA MET A 148 4.92 -5.45 -4.82
C MET A 148 4.78 -4.08 -5.46
N MET A 149 5.79 -3.23 -5.28
CA MET A 149 5.83 -1.85 -5.78
C MET A 149 7.27 -1.46 -6.16
N GLN A 150 7.47 -0.26 -6.71
CA GLN A 150 8.80 0.25 -7.03
C GLN A 150 9.71 0.24 -5.80
N LYS A 151 11.00 -0.08 -6.03
CA LYS A 151 12.01 -0.13 -4.97
C LYS A 151 12.10 1.19 -4.18
N GLU A 152 12.11 2.33 -4.85
CA GLU A 152 12.17 3.64 -4.18
C GLU A 152 10.96 3.89 -3.26
N VAL A 153 9.76 3.52 -3.71
CA VAL A 153 8.54 3.65 -2.90
C VAL A 153 8.61 2.75 -1.67
N ALA A 154 9.07 1.50 -1.84
CA ALA A 154 9.28 0.58 -0.74
C ALA A 154 10.35 1.08 0.26
N GLU A 155 11.42 1.68 -0.23
CA GLU A 155 12.47 2.32 0.59
C GLU A 155 11.91 3.49 1.39
N ARG A 156 11.06 4.33 0.79
CA ARG A 156 10.39 5.43 1.51
C ARG A 156 9.47 4.93 2.60
N ILE A 157 8.67 3.89 2.36
CA ILE A 157 7.76 3.34 3.38
C ILE A 157 8.54 2.76 4.56
N THR A 158 9.70 2.15 4.29
CA THR A 158 10.51 1.46 5.30
C THR A 158 11.70 2.29 5.79
N ALA A 159 11.71 3.58 5.45
CA ALA A 159 12.74 4.52 5.87
C ALA A 159 12.66 4.77 7.38
N THR A 160 13.82 5.00 7.99
CA THR A 160 13.95 5.36 9.41
C THR A 160 14.14 6.87 9.56
N PRO A 161 13.85 7.44 10.75
CA PRO A 161 14.14 8.85 11.05
C PRO A 161 15.60 9.22 10.73
N GLY A 162 15.82 10.48 10.36
CA GLY A 162 17.12 11.03 9.94
C GLY A 162 17.56 10.64 8.52
N THR A 163 16.78 9.83 7.79
CA THR A 163 17.13 9.42 6.42
C THR A 163 16.43 10.27 5.36
N LYS A 164 17.09 10.48 4.21
CA LYS A 164 16.54 11.24 3.08
C LYS A 164 15.21 10.64 2.55
N ALA A 165 15.02 9.33 2.66
CA ALA A 165 13.81 8.66 2.20
C ALA A 165 12.64 8.81 3.19
N TYR A 166 12.90 9.19 4.44
CA TYR A 166 11.89 9.34 5.47
C TYR A 166 10.90 10.46 5.12
N GLY A 167 9.62 10.23 5.46
CA GLY A 167 8.55 11.17 5.18
C GLY A 167 7.18 10.65 5.60
N ILE A 168 6.14 11.29 5.06
CA ILE A 168 4.73 11.02 5.39
C ILE A 168 4.38 9.51 5.33
N PRO A 169 4.72 8.74 4.27
CA PRO A 169 4.37 7.32 4.23
C PRO A 169 5.08 6.51 5.33
N SER A 170 6.32 6.86 5.66
CA SER A 170 7.11 6.18 6.70
C SER A 170 6.45 6.34 8.06
N VAL A 171 6.10 7.59 8.44
CA VAL A 171 5.44 7.90 9.71
C VAL A 171 4.08 7.22 9.79
N LEU A 172 3.23 7.42 8.78
CA LEU A 172 1.86 6.91 8.84
C LEU A 172 1.83 5.38 8.83
N LEU A 173 2.58 4.70 7.97
CA LEU A 173 2.57 3.23 7.95
C LEU A 173 3.17 2.65 9.24
N SER A 174 4.31 3.16 9.71
CA SER A 174 4.93 2.64 10.95
C SER A 174 4.10 2.91 12.21
N THR A 175 3.22 3.91 12.19
CA THR A 175 2.28 4.19 13.28
C THR A 175 1.22 3.10 13.42
N TYR A 176 0.77 2.50 12.32
CA TYR A 176 -0.37 1.58 12.30
C TYR A 176 -0.03 0.17 11.81
N ALA A 177 1.20 -0.10 11.40
CA ALA A 177 1.61 -1.38 10.82
C ALA A 177 3.08 -1.70 11.04
N CYS A 178 3.39 -3.00 11.14
CA CYS A 178 4.74 -3.51 10.96
C CYS A 178 4.99 -3.76 9.46
N VAL A 179 5.98 -3.07 8.88
CA VAL A 179 6.34 -3.24 7.45
C VAL A 179 7.70 -3.91 7.33
N LYS A 180 7.75 -5.02 6.59
CA LYS A 180 8.98 -5.78 6.33
C LYS A 180 9.27 -5.83 4.83
N LYS A 181 10.50 -5.46 4.44
CA LYS A 181 11.02 -5.75 3.09
C LYS A 181 11.33 -7.23 2.99
N LEU A 182 10.72 -7.92 2.03
CA LEU A 182 10.94 -9.34 1.84
C LEU A 182 12.08 -9.61 0.85
N PHE A 183 11.93 -9.14 -0.38
CA PHE A 183 12.94 -9.31 -1.43
C PHE A 183 12.74 -8.31 -2.58
N HIS A 184 13.81 -8.08 -3.34
CA HIS A 184 13.77 -7.31 -4.58
C HIS A 184 13.42 -8.18 -5.78
N VAL A 185 12.75 -7.59 -6.77
CA VAL A 185 12.37 -8.24 -8.03
C VAL A 185 12.98 -7.45 -9.19
N PRO A 186 13.85 -8.08 -10.00
CA PRO A 186 14.43 -7.46 -11.19
C PRO A 186 13.37 -7.02 -12.21
N ALA A 187 13.63 -5.92 -12.91
CA ALA A 187 12.76 -5.43 -13.97
C ALA A 187 12.56 -6.45 -15.12
N SER A 188 13.52 -7.34 -15.34
CA SER A 188 13.44 -8.40 -16.35
C SER A 188 12.34 -9.43 -16.09
N CYS A 189 11.79 -9.49 -14.87
CA CYS A 189 10.68 -10.38 -14.52
C CYS A 189 9.32 -9.87 -15.02
N PHE A 190 9.26 -8.75 -15.73
CA PHE A 190 8.02 -8.08 -16.11
C PHE A 190 7.89 -7.80 -17.62
N TYR A 191 6.64 -7.70 -18.09
CA TYR A 191 6.30 -7.20 -19.41
C TYR A 191 5.10 -6.23 -19.38
N PRO A 192 5.20 -5.02 -19.94
CA PRO A 192 6.44 -4.38 -20.41
C PRO A 192 7.44 -4.19 -19.27
N ARG A 193 8.73 -4.24 -19.62
CA ARG A 193 9.83 -4.10 -18.66
C ARG A 193 9.81 -2.68 -18.05
N PRO A 194 9.70 -2.53 -16.73
CA PRO A 194 9.82 -1.23 -16.08
C PRO A 194 11.28 -0.75 -16.11
N GLN A 195 11.48 0.55 -15.87
CA GLN A 195 12.83 1.14 -15.80
C GLN A 195 13.54 0.88 -14.48
N VAL A 196 12.79 0.54 -13.44
CA VAL A 196 13.29 0.37 -12.07
C VAL A 196 12.96 -1.02 -11.53
N MET A 197 13.70 -1.44 -10.50
CA MET A 197 13.37 -2.66 -9.77
C MET A 197 12.12 -2.50 -8.91
N SER A 198 11.48 -3.62 -8.60
CA SER A 198 10.41 -3.70 -7.61
C SER A 198 10.91 -4.30 -6.29
N THR A 199 10.14 -4.10 -5.23
CA THR A 199 10.35 -4.73 -3.93
C THR A 199 9.01 -5.27 -3.43
N VAL A 200 9.03 -6.48 -2.88
CA VAL A 200 7.88 -7.08 -2.21
C VAL A 200 7.95 -6.73 -0.73
N LEU A 201 6.86 -6.14 -0.22
CA LEU A 201 6.67 -5.80 1.18
C LEU A 201 5.62 -6.72 1.81
N ARG A 202 5.84 -7.05 3.08
CA ARG A 202 4.78 -7.52 3.98
C ARG A 202 4.37 -6.37 4.89
N ILE A 203 3.09 -6.13 5.00
CA ILE A 203 2.48 -5.13 5.88
C ILE A 203 1.54 -5.88 6.82
N GLU A 204 1.84 -5.87 8.11
CA GLU A 204 1.00 -6.47 9.17
C GLU A 204 0.37 -5.31 9.94
N PHE A 205 -0.94 -5.10 9.80
CA PHE A 205 -1.63 -3.99 10.46
C PHE A 205 -1.83 -4.28 11.95
N LEU A 206 -1.48 -3.31 12.77
CA LEU A 206 -1.64 -3.40 14.22
C LEU A 206 -3.12 -3.27 14.60
N HIS A 207 -3.52 -3.88 15.71
CA HIS A 207 -4.87 -3.72 16.24
C HIS A 207 -5.13 -2.28 16.72
N GLN A 208 -4.10 -1.67 17.31
CA GLN A 208 -4.07 -0.27 17.74
C GLN A 208 -2.78 0.38 17.22
N PRO A 209 -2.75 1.71 17.04
CA PRO A 209 -1.51 2.41 16.72
C PRO A 209 -0.41 2.14 17.76
N VAL A 210 0.85 2.38 17.38
CA VAL A 210 2.02 2.16 18.26
C VAL A 210 1.94 2.92 19.58
N GLU A 211 1.18 4.01 19.62
CA GLU A 211 0.74 4.73 20.82
C GLU A 211 -0.68 5.29 20.61
N PRO A 212 -1.46 5.56 21.67
CA PRO A 212 -2.80 6.14 21.55
C PRO A 212 -2.80 7.49 20.83
N ILE A 213 -3.70 7.65 19.87
CA ILE A 213 -3.88 8.89 19.10
C ILE A 213 -5.25 9.46 19.45
N SER A 214 -5.32 10.71 19.89
CA SER A 214 -6.57 11.34 20.33
C SER A 214 -7.53 11.63 19.16
N ASP A 215 -6.98 12.03 18.01
CA ASP A 215 -7.71 12.28 16.78
C ASP A 215 -6.85 11.85 15.58
N GLU A 216 -7.20 10.72 14.97
CA GLU A 216 -6.46 10.17 13.82
C GLU A 216 -6.51 11.07 12.57
N THR A 217 -7.63 11.78 12.38
CA THR A 217 -7.79 12.70 11.24
C THR A 217 -6.85 13.87 11.40
N PHE A 218 -6.81 14.44 12.61
CA PHE A 218 -5.87 15.50 12.94
C PHE A 218 -4.42 15.02 12.87
N PHE A 219 -4.09 13.85 13.41
CA PHE A 219 -2.74 13.28 13.31
C PHE A 219 -2.27 13.18 11.84
N CYS A 220 -3.10 12.66 10.94
CA CYS A 220 -2.75 12.56 9.52
C CYS A 220 -2.52 13.94 8.88
N SER A 221 -3.35 14.92 9.23
CA SER A 221 -3.21 16.33 8.84
C SER A 221 -1.90 16.94 9.36
N PHE A 222 -1.59 16.72 10.64
CA PHE A 222 -0.40 17.19 11.31
C PHE A 222 0.88 16.66 10.67
N VAL A 223 0.95 15.35 10.42
CA VAL A 223 2.10 14.72 9.73
C VAL A 223 2.31 15.35 8.34
N ARG A 224 1.23 15.61 7.59
CA ARG A 224 1.34 16.27 6.27
C ARG A 224 1.87 17.71 6.40
N ALA A 225 1.35 18.47 7.35
CA ALA A 225 1.79 19.84 7.62
C ALA A 225 3.28 19.88 7.97
N ALA A 226 3.74 18.98 8.86
CA ALA A 226 5.13 18.88 9.30
C ALA A 226 6.12 18.61 8.15
N PHE A 227 5.70 17.87 7.11
CA PHE A 227 6.52 17.57 5.93
C PHE A 227 6.29 18.52 4.73
N SER A 228 5.50 19.58 4.89
CA SER A 228 5.16 20.50 3.78
C SER A 228 6.37 21.11 3.09
N HIS A 229 7.40 21.52 3.86
CA HIS A 229 8.68 21.96 3.31
C HIS A 229 9.83 21.22 4.00
N ARG A 230 10.43 20.25 3.29
CA ARG A 230 11.50 19.39 3.83
C ARG A 230 12.70 20.12 4.42
N ARG A 231 13.04 21.31 3.88
CA ARG A 231 14.21 22.09 4.32
C ARG A 231 13.92 23.02 5.49
N LYS A 232 12.64 23.25 5.84
CA LYS A 232 12.24 24.10 6.96
C LYS A 232 12.20 23.29 8.26
N THR A 233 12.35 23.99 9.38
CA THR A 233 12.16 23.40 10.72
C THR A 233 10.69 23.01 10.92
N LEU A 234 10.45 22.10 11.88
CA LEU A 234 9.10 21.70 12.27
C LEU A 234 8.25 22.92 12.62
N LEU A 235 8.76 23.80 13.51
CA LEU A 235 8.08 25.02 13.94
C LEU A 235 7.62 25.87 12.75
N ASN A 236 8.48 26.12 11.76
CA ASN A 236 8.13 26.90 10.58
C ASN A 236 7.05 26.24 9.72
N ASN A 237 7.08 24.92 9.59
CA ASN A 237 6.06 24.16 8.87
C ASN A 237 4.71 24.20 9.59
N LEU A 238 4.72 24.08 10.93
CA LEU A 238 3.51 24.15 11.76
C LEU A 238 2.93 25.56 11.76
N LEU A 239 3.74 26.61 11.90
CA LEU A 239 3.28 28.00 11.81
C LEU A 239 2.64 28.32 10.46
N SER A 240 3.17 27.75 9.37
CA SER A 240 2.59 27.94 8.04
C SER A 240 1.18 27.33 7.91
N HIS A 241 0.82 26.35 8.75
CA HIS A 241 -0.48 25.65 8.69
C HIS A 241 -1.43 26.04 9.82
N TYR A 242 -0.91 26.36 11.00
CA TYR A 242 -1.67 26.58 12.22
C TYR A 242 -1.44 27.97 12.83
N GLY A 243 -0.60 28.82 12.24
CA GLY A 243 -0.22 30.12 12.80
C GLY A 243 -1.38 31.13 12.93
N SER A 244 -2.53 30.87 12.30
CA SER A 244 -3.77 31.64 12.52
C SER A 244 -4.51 31.24 13.80
N SER A 245 -4.24 30.05 14.32
CA SER A 245 -4.99 29.41 15.41
C SER A 245 -4.15 29.19 16.67
N VAL A 246 -2.83 29.26 16.56
CA VAL A 246 -1.89 29.02 17.67
C VAL A 246 -0.81 30.09 17.64
N GLN A 247 -0.50 30.68 18.79
CA GLN A 247 0.56 31.67 18.90
C GLN A 247 1.94 31.01 18.81
N VAL A 248 2.92 31.73 18.28
CA VAL A 248 4.30 31.23 18.11
C VAL A 248 4.90 30.75 19.44
N TRP A 249 4.75 31.54 20.50
CA TRP A 249 5.29 31.23 21.82
C TRP A 249 4.65 29.98 22.46
N GLU A 250 3.41 29.66 22.10
CA GLU A 250 2.75 28.42 22.57
C GLU A 250 3.40 27.19 21.95
N LEU A 251 3.68 27.23 20.64
CA LEU A 251 4.37 26.14 19.94
C LEU A 251 5.82 26.00 20.39
N GLU A 252 6.56 27.11 20.57
CA GLU A 252 7.93 27.08 21.09
C GLU A 252 7.99 26.51 22.51
N GLY A 253 7.10 26.99 23.39
CA GLY A 253 6.99 26.50 24.76
C GLY A 253 6.62 25.01 24.81
N MET A 254 5.70 24.56 23.95
CA MET A 254 5.34 23.15 23.82
C MET A 254 6.53 22.30 23.37
N LEU A 255 7.21 22.67 22.29
CA LEU A 255 8.37 21.92 21.79
C LEU A 255 9.46 21.81 22.86
N SER A 256 9.74 22.92 23.56
CA SER A 256 10.75 22.97 24.62
C SER A 256 10.36 22.10 25.82
N ARG A 257 9.08 22.11 26.26
CA ARG A 257 8.56 21.25 27.34
C ARG A 257 8.65 19.76 27.00
N LEU A 258 8.50 19.42 25.73
CA LEU A 258 8.64 18.05 25.23
C LEU A 258 10.11 17.66 24.94
N GLY A 259 11.06 18.59 25.12
CA GLY A 259 12.49 18.33 24.96
C GLY A 259 13.01 18.40 23.52
N PHE A 260 12.27 18.99 22.58
CA PHE A 260 12.69 19.14 21.19
C PHE A 260 13.47 20.45 20.94
N ASP A 261 14.55 20.39 20.15
CA ASP A 261 15.23 21.59 19.62
C ASP A 261 14.26 22.34 18.67
N LEU A 262 14.14 23.67 18.81
CA LEU A 262 13.29 24.50 17.94
C LEU A 262 13.69 24.46 16.45
N ARG A 263 14.91 23.99 16.16
CA ARG A 263 15.46 23.79 14.83
C ARG A 263 15.23 22.37 14.29
N ILE A 264 14.62 21.47 15.07
CA ILE A 264 14.33 20.10 14.63
C ILE A 264 13.52 20.11 13.34
N ARG A 265 13.79 19.14 12.46
CA ARG A 265 13.01 18.94 11.24
C ARG A 265 12.14 17.72 11.41
N ALA A 266 11.03 17.70 10.65
CA ALA A 266 10.12 16.57 10.65
C ALA A 266 10.80 15.24 10.29
N GLU A 267 11.88 15.28 9.49
CA GLU A 267 12.59 14.06 9.11
C GLU A 267 13.39 13.42 10.24
N ASP A 268 13.67 14.14 11.33
CA ASP A 268 14.41 13.66 12.49
C ASP A 268 13.51 13.09 13.59
N LEU A 269 12.19 13.29 13.48
CA LEU A 269 11.20 12.82 14.45
C LEU A 269 10.85 11.35 14.24
N THR A 270 10.66 10.63 15.34
CA THR A 270 10.10 9.28 15.34
C THR A 270 8.57 9.31 15.22
N PRO A 271 7.91 8.19 14.86
CA PRO A 271 6.45 8.11 14.85
C PRO A 271 5.82 8.45 16.21
N ARG A 272 6.49 8.08 17.33
CA ARG A 272 6.03 8.39 18.69
C ARG A 272 6.08 9.89 18.96
N ASP A 273 7.14 10.57 18.52
CA ASP A 273 7.25 12.03 18.62
C ASP A 273 6.10 12.71 17.87
N PHE A 274 5.76 12.24 16.66
CA PHE A 274 4.62 12.76 15.91
C PHE A 274 3.29 12.60 16.66
N ILE A 275 3.05 11.45 17.30
CA ILE A 275 1.83 11.18 18.06
C ILE A 275 1.78 12.09 19.29
N GLN A 276 2.87 12.19 20.04
CA GLN A 276 2.96 13.04 21.23
C GLN A 276 2.70 14.51 20.88
N LEU A 277 3.33 15.00 19.81
CA LEU A 277 3.13 16.36 19.31
C LEU A 277 1.69 16.59 18.84
N SER A 278 1.11 15.67 18.06
CA SER A 278 -0.26 15.84 17.57
C SER A 278 -1.27 15.83 18.72
N ASN A 279 -1.12 14.91 19.69
CA ASN A 279 -2.03 14.83 20.82
C ASN A 279 -1.94 16.10 21.68
N THR A 280 -0.74 16.65 21.85
CA THR A 280 -0.52 17.88 22.61
C THR A 280 -1.14 19.09 21.90
N ILE A 281 -0.94 19.24 20.59
CA ILE A 281 -1.52 20.35 19.81
C ILE A 281 -3.05 20.24 19.76
N ALA A 282 -3.61 19.04 19.72
CA ALA A 282 -5.06 18.85 19.71
C ALA A 282 -5.76 19.43 20.94
N LEU A 283 -5.06 19.59 22.07
CA LEU A 283 -5.61 20.22 23.28
C LEU A 283 -5.77 21.74 23.18
N PHE A 284 -5.08 22.38 22.23
CA PHE A 284 -5.12 23.83 22.01
C PHE A 284 -6.06 24.23 20.84
N ARG A 285 -6.75 23.27 20.21
CA ARG A 285 -7.68 23.52 19.11
C ARG A 285 -9.09 23.82 19.60
#